data_AF-A0A814UMT7-F1
#
_entry.id   AF-A0A814UMT7-F1
#
_cell.length_a   1.000
_cell.length_b   1.000
_cell.length_c   1.000
_cell.angle_alpha   90.00
_cell.angle_beta   90.00
_cell.angle_gamma   90.00
#
_symmetry.space_group_name_H-M   'P 1'
#
loop_
_entity.id
_entity.type
_entity.pdbx_description
1 polymer ?
#
loop_
_entity_poly.entity_id
_entity_poly.type
_entity_poly.pdbx_seq_one_letter_code
_entity_poly.pdbx_strand_id
1 'polypeptide(L)'
;MVTNAYRLFLNRLCQSCPLKTQCALFNKFAEDQERISLESTPLNHSDIQTIDNNLNVSSLQHCFLCIDILHRYTADEFMQQIKQTAQTATSDFQSFCVNLSLPLNLLIRHAYLTKFLTKFVGECNEKDLPIIKDQWRNLMIDRLEEVLHRPYQIDSPFEINITFDFSGEKEELESLRRFRYADNPKLAKSNANEGFTRQAVTTILNDLTFEDFEQYYKPAINGKTTCTISALHDSVYVAGCKSYI
;
A
#
# COMPACT_ATOMS: atom_id res chain seq x y z
N MET A 1 1.66 -31.84 2.59
CA MET A 1 2.96 -31.22 2.27
C MET A 1 2.83 -29.82 1.62
N VAL A 2 1.88 -28.97 2.04
CA VAL A 2 1.72 -27.59 1.48
C VAL A 2 1.70 -26.50 2.58
N THR A 3 1.91 -26.88 3.83
CA THR A 3 1.62 -26.02 5.00
C THR A 3 2.79 -25.16 5.50
N ASN A 4 4.04 -25.37 5.03
CA ASN A 4 5.21 -24.60 5.51
C ASN A 4 5.57 -23.36 4.68
N ALA A 5 5.21 -23.31 3.39
CA ALA A 5 5.44 -22.12 2.56
C ALA A 5 4.49 -20.97 2.90
N TYR A 6 3.27 -21.30 3.35
CA TYR A 6 2.21 -20.36 3.71
C TYR A 6 2.52 -19.59 5.01
N ARG A 7 3.05 -20.29 6.03
CA ARG A 7 3.52 -19.70 7.29
C ARG A 7 4.71 -18.75 7.08
N LEU A 8 5.57 -19.04 6.11
CA LEU A 8 6.68 -18.16 5.72
C LEU A 8 6.21 -16.95 4.89
N PHE A 9 5.19 -17.09 4.05
CA PHE A 9 4.64 -16.00 3.24
C PHE A 9 3.95 -14.94 4.13
N LEU A 10 3.14 -15.36 5.10
CA LEU A 10 2.47 -14.45 6.03
C LEU A 10 3.41 -13.87 7.10
N ASN A 11 4.38 -14.64 7.62
CA ASN A 11 5.40 -14.10 8.52
C ASN A 11 6.36 -13.12 7.82
N ARG A 12 6.63 -13.26 6.52
CA ARG A 12 7.46 -12.30 5.75
C ARG A 12 6.74 -10.99 5.46
N LEU A 13 5.41 -10.99 5.37
CA LEU A 13 4.63 -9.80 5.02
C LEU A 13 4.50 -8.77 6.16
N CYS A 14 4.71 -9.16 7.43
CA CYS A 14 4.24 -8.36 8.57
C CYS A 14 5.16 -8.36 9.82
N GLN A 15 6.49 -8.47 9.69
CA GLN A 15 7.37 -8.34 10.87
C GLN A 15 7.60 -6.89 11.33
N SER A 16 7.42 -5.90 10.43
CA SER A 16 7.66 -4.47 10.68
C SER A 16 6.46 -3.55 10.39
N CYS A 17 5.27 -4.08 10.11
CA CYS A 17 4.08 -3.25 9.89
C CYS A 17 3.51 -2.75 11.24
N PRO A 18 3.30 -1.44 11.45
CA PRO A 18 2.73 -0.89 12.69
C PRO A 18 1.27 -1.30 12.94
N LEU A 19 0.61 -1.97 11.98
CA LEU A 19 -0.77 -2.50 12.10
C LEU A 19 -0.87 -3.83 12.89
N LYS A 20 0.13 -4.18 13.72
CA LYS A 20 0.16 -5.44 14.51
C LYS A 20 -1.11 -5.67 15.34
N THR A 21 -1.79 -4.62 15.81
CA THR A 21 -3.03 -4.73 16.59
C THR A 21 -4.27 -5.03 15.74
N GLN A 22 -4.27 -4.69 14.44
CA GLN A 22 -5.32 -5.13 13.49
C GLN A 22 -5.01 -6.51 12.88
N CYS A 23 -3.84 -7.08 13.17
CA CYS A 23 -3.46 -8.48 12.90
C CYS A 23 -4.11 -9.49 13.88
N ALA A 24 -5.09 -9.10 14.70
CA ALA A 24 -5.80 -10.05 15.56
C ALA A 24 -6.56 -11.13 14.75
N LEU A 25 -7.06 -10.79 13.55
CA LEU A 25 -7.60 -11.77 12.60
C LEU A 25 -6.51 -12.72 12.06
N PHE A 26 -5.28 -12.23 11.89
CA PHE A 26 -4.12 -13.01 11.45
C PHE A 26 -3.59 -13.95 12.54
N ASN A 27 -3.55 -13.51 13.80
CA ASN A 27 -3.16 -14.36 14.93
C ASN A 27 -4.23 -15.41 15.25
N LYS A 28 -5.53 -15.06 15.17
CA LYS A 28 -6.62 -16.02 15.35
C LYS A 28 -6.63 -17.09 14.26
N PHE A 29 -6.31 -16.74 13.02
CA PHE A 29 -6.14 -17.69 11.92
C PHE A 29 -4.92 -18.61 12.12
N ALA A 30 -3.84 -18.12 12.73
CA ALA A 30 -2.67 -18.92 13.08
C ALA A 30 -2.93 -19.86 14.28
N GLU A 31 -3.71 -19.42 15.27
CA GLU A 31 -4.11 -20.20 16.44
C GLU A 31 -5.14 -21.30 16.09
N ASP A 32 -6.09 -21.01 15.20
CA ASP A 32 -7.09 -21.99 14.74
C ASP A 32 -6.46 -23.13 13.91
N GLN A 33 -5.31 -22.90 13.26
CA GLN A 33 -4.51 -23.93 12.58
C GLN A 33 -3.72 -24.84 13.54
N GLU A 34 -3.31 -24.33 14.71
CA GLU A 34 -2.65 -25.16 15.75
C GLU A 34 -3.63 -26.16 16.38
N ARG A 35 -4.93 -25.82 16.49
CA ARG A 35 -5.97 -26.77 16.92
C ARG A 35 -6.21 -27.91 15.94
N ILE A 36 -6.16 -27.64 14.64
CA ILE A 36 -6.37 -28.65 13.58
C ILE A 36 -5.18 -29.63 13.51
N SER A 37 -4.03 -29.25 14.06
CA SER A 37 -2.81 -30.07 14.07
C SER A 37 -2.74 -31.08 15.23
N LEU A 38 -3.70 -31.08 16.16
CA LEU A 38 -3.67 -31.90 17.38
C LEU A 38 -4.53 -33.18 17.32
N GLU A 39 -5.21 -33.48 16.21
CA GLU A 39 -6.06 -34.69 16.06
C GLU A 39 -5.46 -35.83 15.20
N SER A 40 -4.14 -35.93 15.09
CA SER A 40 -3.48 -37.17 14.64
C SER A 40 -2.21 -37.49 15.45
N THR A 41 -2.42 -38.25 16.53
CA THR A 41 -1.42 -38.96 17.36
C THR A 41 -0.54 -39.94 16.57
N PRO A 42 0.49 -40.56 17.20
CA PRO A 42 1.61 -40.01 17.96
C PRO A 42 2.97 -40.54 17.41
N LEU A 43 4.12 -40.02 17.84
CA LEU A 43 5.33 -40.80 18.20
C LEU A 43 6.59 -39.91 18.42
N ASN A 44 7.15 -40.11 19.61
CA ASN A 44 8.56 -40.05 20.04
C ASN A 44 9.32 -38.72 20.15
N HIS A 45 9.45 -38.31 21.41
CA HIS A 45 10.57 -37.61 22.04
C HIS A 45 11.94 -38.00 21.45
N SER A 46 12.63 -37.05 20.85
CA SER A 46 13.86 -36.46 21.37
C SER A 46 14.32 -35.34 20.45
N ASP A 47 14.93 -34.31 21.03
CA ASP A 47 15.63 -33.19 20.38
C ASP A 47 14.78 -31.96 20.03
N ILE A 48 14.23 -31.33 21.09
CA ILE A 48 14.10 -29.88 21.14
C ILE A 48 15.51 -29.33 21.42
N GLN A 49 16.16 -28.79 20.40
CA GLN A 49 17.28 -27.85 20.59
C GLN A 49 16.91 -26.52 19.90
N THR A 50 16.52 -25.58 20.77
CA THR A 50 16.83 -24.15 20.74
C THR A 50 17.14 -23.54 19.38
N ILE A 51 16.17 -22.87 18.76
CA ILE A 51 16.43 -21.95 17.64
C ILE A 51 16.73 -20.57 18.22
N ASP A 52 17.96 -20.14 18.00
CA ASP A 52 18.55 -18.86 18.38
C ASP A 52 17.71 -17.64 17.97
N ASN A 53 17.54 -16.72 18.93
CA ASN A 53 16.95 -15.40 18.80
C ASN A 53 17.88 -14.36 18.09
N ASN A 54 18.70 -14.79 17.13
CA ASN A 54 19.64 -13.90 16.42
C ASN A 54 19.36 -13.82 14.92
N LEU A 55 18.10 -13.56 14.54
CA LEU A 55 17.77 -13.16 13.18
C LEU A 55 18.02 -11.66 13.00
N ASN A 56 19.19 -11.38 12.43
CA ASN A 56 19.59 -10.08 11.92
C ASN A 56 18.48 -9.51 11.00
N VAL A 57 17.71 -8.54 11.51
CA VAL A 57 16.52 -7.90 10.90
C VAL A 57 16.87 -7.05 9.65
N SER A 58 18.09 -7.17 9.14
CA SER A 58 18.64 -6.37 8.05
C SER A 58 18.30 -6.88 6.64
N SER A 59 17.55 -7.98 6.51
CA SER A 59 17.17 -8.56 5.21
C SER A 59 15.67 -8.55 4.90
N LEU A 60 14.91 -7.59 5.48
CA LEU A 60 13.48 -7.43 5.19
C LEU A 60 13.28 -6.99 3.74
N GLN A 61 12.95 -7.97 2.90
CA GLN A 61 12.48 -7.77 1.53
C GLN A 61 11.17 -6.97 1.57
N HIS A 62 11.12 -5.88 0.81
CA HIS A 62 10.01 -4.92 0.62
C HIS A 62 8.60 -5.49 0.90
N CYS A 63 7.75 -4.74 1.60
CA CYS A 63 6.37 -5.16 1.84
C CYS A 63 5.63 -5.30 0.51
N PHE A 64 5.18 -6.52 0.21
CA PHE A 64 4.45 -6.79 -1.03
C PHE A 64 3.07 -6.13 -1.08
N LEU A 65 2.43 -5.77 0.03
CA LEU A 65 1.11 -5.12 -0.05
C LEU A 65 1.23 -3.62 -0.24
N CYS A 66 2.00 -2.95 0.61
CA CYS A 66 2.09 -1.50 0.63
C CYS A 66 3.32 -0.93 -0.06
N ILE A 67 4.17 -1.76 -0.68
CA ILE A 67 5.41 -1.35 -1.36
C ILE A 67 6.25 -0.40 -0.49
N ASP A 68 6.34 -0.71 0.80
CA ASP A 68 7.02 0.07 1.84
C ASP A 68 6.46 1.48 2.13
N ILE A 69 5.30 1.86 1.59
CA ILE A 69 4.67 3.16 1.87
C ILE A 69 4.41 3.34 3.36
N LEU A 70 3.88 2.32 4.02
CA LEU A 70 3.56 2.40 5.46
C LEU A 70 4.76 2.13 6.38
N HIS A 71 5.91 1.76 5.83
CA HIS A 71 7.12 1.45 6.59
C HIS A 71 8.18 2.53 6.44
N ARG A 72 8.64 2.78 5.20
CA ARG A 72 9.69 3.77 4.91
C ARG A 72 9.16 5.20 4.93
N TYR A 73 7.97 5.40 4.37
CA TYR A 73 7.39 6.73 4.16
C TYR A 73 6.45 7.18 5.28
N THR A 74 6.71 6.62 6.46
CA THR A 74 6.14 7.02 7.76
C THR A 74 7.24 7.25 8.80
N ALA A 75 8.52 7.11 8.44
CA ALA A 75 9.65 7.32 9.33
C ALA A 75 9.92 8.81 9.60
N ASP A 76 10.64 9.10 10.68
CA ASP A 76 10.97 10.49 11.08
C ASP A 76 11.80 11.22 10.02
N GLU A 77 12.69 10.53 9.30
CA GLU A 77 13.49 11.15 8.24
C GLU A 77 12.60 11.67 7.12
N PHE A 78 11.52 10.94 6.78
CA PHE A 78 10.56 11.36 5.78
C PHE A 78 9.74 12.56 6.26
N MET A 79 9.37 12.61 7.54
CA MET A 79 8.72 13.78 8.15
C MET A 79 9.57 15.04 8.04
N GLN A 80 10.88 14.93 8.27
CA GLN A 80 11.80 16.06 8.12
C GLN A 80 11.88 16.53 6.67
N GLN A 81 11.84 15.61 5.69
CA GLN A 81 11.79 15.98 4.28
C GLN A 81 10.53 16.79 3.96
N ILE A 82 9.36 16.35 4.42
CA ILE A 82 8.10 17.09 4.23
C ILE A 82 8.20 18.49 4.85
N LYS A 83 8.72 18.60 6.08
CA LYS A 83 8.91 19.89 6.76
C LYS A 83 9.79 20.83 5.94
N GLN A 84 10.95 20.34 5.48
CA GLN A 84 11.88 21.12 4.68
C GLN A 84 11.24 21.57 3.37
N THR A 85 10.50 20.70 2.69
CA THR A 85 9.78 21.06 1.46
C THR A 85 8.72 22.13 1.72
N ALA A 86 7.93 22.00 2.79
CA ALA A 86 6.90 22.97 3.15
C ALA A 86 7.50 24.35 3.45
N GLN A 87 8.56 24.41 4.27
CA GLN A 87 9.25 25.65 4.62
C GLN A 87 9.92 26.32 3.42
N THR A 88 10.42 25.53 2.47
CA THR A 88 11.03 26.04 1.23
C THR A 88 9.99 26.68 0.31
N ALA A 89 8.75 26.17 0.30
CA ALA A 89 7.68 26.72 -0.54
C ALA A 89 7.13 28.03 0.03
N THR A 90 6.83 28.07 1.33
CA THR A 90 6.50 29.30 2.05
C THR A 90 6.64 29.08 3.56
N SER A 91 7.10 30.11 4.27
CA SER A 91 7.14 30.08 5.74
C SER A 91 5.84 30.58 6.38
N ASP A 92 4.96 31.20 5.59
CA ASP A 92 3.74 31.83 6.06
C ASP A 92 2.51 31.09 5.50
N PHE A 93 2.06 30.09 6.25
CA PHE A 93 0.79 29.42 6.05
C PHE A 93 0.15 29.15 7.41
N GLN A 94 -1.18 29.21 7.50
CA GLN A 94 -1.93 29.06 8.75
C GLN A 94 -2.40 27.63 9.00
N SER A 95 -2.61 26.87 7.93
CA SER A 95 -3.09 25.50 7.91
C SER A 95 -2.46 24.77 6.72
N PHE A 96 -2.59 23.45 6.65
CA PHE A 96 -2.17 22.68 5.48
C PHE A 96 -3.19 21.58 5.12
N CYS A 97 -3.26 21.21 3.85
CA CYS A 97 -3.90 19.97 3.41
C CYS A 97 -2.83 19.03 2.83
N VAL A 98 -3.18 17.75 2.71
CA VAL A 98 -2.28 16.72 2.15
C VAL A 98 -2.98 15.99 1.03
N ASN A 99 -2.36 16.00 -0.15
CA ASN A 99 -2.80 15.29 -1.35
C ASN A 99 -1.87 14.09 -1.56
N LEU A 100 -2.45 12.89 -1.48
CA LEU A 100 -1.71 11.62 -1.60
C LEU A 100 -2.05 10.94 -2.93
N SER A 101 -1.04 10.81 -3.79
CA SER A 101 -1.09 10.09 -5.06
C SER A 101 -0.35 8.76 -4.90
N LEU A 102 -1.06 7.65 -5.13
CA LEU A 102 -0.56 6.30 -4.95
C LEU A 102 -0.48 5.57 -6.29
N PRO A 103 0.49 4.64 -6.47
CA PRO A 103 0.57 3.79 -7.65
C PRO A 103 -0.71 2.97 -7.86
N LEU A 104 -1.14 2.85 -9.11
CA LEU A 104 -2.30 2.06 -9.51
C LEU A 104 -2.14 0.58 -9.21
N ASN A 105 -0.90 0.05 -9.19
CA ASN A 105 -0.68 -1.36 -8.87
C ASN A 105 -1.11 -1.73 -7.44
N LEU A 106 -1.26 -0.77 -6.53
CA LEU A 106 -1.82 -1.02 -5.20
C LEU A 106 -3.27 -1.49 -5.25
N LEU A 107 -4.05 -1.09 -6.27
CA LEU A 107 -5.41 -1.61 -6.45
C LEU A 107 -5.38 -3.10 -6.78
N ILE A 108 -4.43 -3.51 -7.61
CA ILE A 108 -4.24 -4.90 -8.02
C ILE A 108 -3.88 -5.75 -6.80
N ARG A 109 -2.90 -5.28 -6.02
CA ARG A 109 -2.44 -5.95 -4.79
C ARG A 109 -3.54 -6.02 -3.73
N HIS A 110 -4.36 -4.97 -3.61
CA HIS A 110 -5.51 -4.96 -2.71
C HIS A 110 -6.58 -5.97 -3.13
N ALA A 111 -6.99 -5.96 -4.41
CA ALA A 111 -7.96 -6.92 -4.93
C ALA A 111 -7.46 -8.37 -4.85
N TYR A 112 -6.17 -8.60 -5.11
CA TYR A 112 -5.53 -9.90 -4.92
C TYR A 112 -5.66 -10.37 -3.47
N LEU A 113 -5.34 -9.51 -2.50
CA LEU A 113 -5.48 -9.82 -1.08
C LEU A 113 -6.93 -10.14 -0.71
N THR A 114 -7.89 -9.32 -1.16
CA THR A 114 -9.32 -9.56 -0.90
C THR A 114 -9.73 -10.94 -1.39
N LYS A 115 -9.46 -11.26 -2.66
CA LYS A 115 -9.85 -12.55 -3.26
C LYS A 115 -9.10 -13.74 -2.63
N PHE A 116 -7.84 -13.54 -2.26
CA PHE A 116 -7.06 -14.53 -1.52
C PHE A 116 -7.71 -14.86 -0.18
N LEU A 117 -8.04 -13.82 0.61
CA LEU A 117 -8.69 -14.00 1.91
C LEU A 117 -10.07 -14.63 1.74
N THR A 118 -10.86 -14.18 0.76
CA THR A 118 -12.16 -14.77 0.45
C THR A 118 -12.08 -16.27 0.15
N LYS A 119 -11.05 -16.71 -0.59
CA LYS A 119 -10.85 -18.12 -0.95
C LYS A 119 -10.35 -18.98 0.21
N PHE A 120 -9.39 -18.49 1.00
CA PHE A 120 -8.67 -19.31 1.98
C PHE A 120 -9.11 -19.11 3.43
N VAL A 121 -9.73 -17.98 3.76
CA VAL A 121 -10.16 -17.62 5.11
C VAL A 121 -11.69 -17.66 5.25
N GLY A 122 -12.42 -17.46 4.15
CA GLY A 122 -13.88 -17.33 4.13
C GLY A 122 -14.30 -15.93 3.70
N GLU A 123 -15.60 -15.62 3.72
CA GLU A 123 -16.13 -14.35 3.21
C GLU A 123 -15.39 -13.12 3.79
N CYS A 124 -14.66 -12.42 2.92
CA CYS A 124 -13.95 -11.18 3.24
C CYS A 124 -14.50 -10.08 2.33
N ASN A 125 -15.09 -9.03 2.90
CA ASN A 125 -15.48 -7.87 2.10
C ASN A 125 -14.27 -6.95 1.90
N GLU A 126 -14.16 -6.37 0.71
CA GLU A 126 -13.12 -5.38 0.40
C GLU A 126 -13.16 -4.18 1.37
N LYS A 127 -14.36 -3.80 1.83
CA LYS A 127 -14.58 -2.69 2.76
C LYS A 127 -13.98 -2.93 4.15
N ASP A 128 -13.79 -4.20 4.52
CA ASP A 128 -13.24 -4.58 5.82
C ASP A 128 -11.70 -4.53 5.81
N LEU A 129 -11.09 -4.39 4.62
CA LEU A 129 -9.65 -4.30 4.46
C LEU A 129 -9.15 -2.86 4.55
N PRO A 130 -8.06 -2.61 5.29
CA PRO A 130 -7.51 -1.27 5.42
C PRO A 130 -6.98 -0.76 4.07
N ILE A 131 -7.46 0.41 3.67
CA ILE A 131 -6.97 1.13 2.49
C ILE A 131 -5.66 1.82 2.86
N ILE A 132 -4.59 1.56 2.10
CA ILE A 132 -3.24 2.10 2.37
C ILE A 132 -3.25 3.64 2.48
N LYS A 133 -4.03 4.31 1.63
CA LYS A 133 -4.19 5.77 1.65
C LYS A 133 -4.67 6.28 3.02
N ASP A 134 -5.65 5.61 3.58
CA ASP A 134 -6.29 6.01 4.83
C ASP A 134 -5.39 5.68 6.01
N GLN A 135 -4.73 4.51 5.99
CA GLN A 135 -3.75 4.15 7.01
C GLN A 135 -2.56 5.10 7.02
N TRP A 136 -2.06 5.52 5.85
CA TRP A 136 -0.99 6.51 5.78
C TRP A 136 -1.43 7.84 6.40
N ARG A 137 -2.64 8.33 6.07
CA ARG A 137 -3.18 9.56 6.67
C ARG A 137 -3.29 9.46 8.18
N ASN A 138 -3.88 8.38 8.69
CA ASN A 138 -4.06 8.18 10.14
C ASN A 138 -2.73 8.15 10.90
N LEU A 139 -1.66 7.65 10.28
CA LEU A 139 -0.34 7.61 10.90
C LEU A 139 0.42 8.94 10.82
N MET A 140 0.09 9.80 9.86
CA MET A 140 0.95 10.92 9.46
C MET A 140 0.35 12.28 9.74
N ILE A 141 -0.97 12.46 9.70
CA ILE A 141 -1.59 13.79 9.81
C ILE A 141 -1.27 14.43 11.16
N ASP A 142 -1.54 13.76 12.28
CA ASP A 142 -1.28 14.31 13.62
C ASP A 142 0.21 14.66 13.80
N ARG A 143 1.09 13.78 13.31
CA ARG A 143 2.56 14.03 13.35
C ARG A 143 2.96 15.20 12.47
N LEU A 144 2.29 15.43 11.35
CA LEU A 144 2.56 16.59 10.48
C LEU A 144 2.12 17.87 11.16
N GLU A 145 0.98 17.87 11.86
CA GLU A 145 0.55 19.02 12.65
C GLU A 145 1.57 19.38 13.73
N GLU A 146 2.10 18.38 14.43
CA GLU A 146 3.16 18.55 15.43
C GLU A 146 4.45 19.12 14.82
N VAL A 147 4.91 18.55 13.70
CA VAL A 147 6.19 18.90 13.08
C VAL A 147 6.17 20.26 12.38
N LEU A 148 5.02 20.62 11.78
CA LEU A 148 4.80 21.89 11.08
C LEU A 148 4.29 23.00 12.02
N HIS A 149 3.79 22.64 13.21
CA HIS A 149 3.13 23.55 14.14
C HIS A 149 1.96 24.30 13.51
N ARG A 150 1.18 23.62 12.66
CA ARG A 150 0.00 24.15 11.97
C ARG A 150 -1.09 23.07 11.94
N PRO A 151 -2.38 23.42 11.99
CA PRO A 151 -3.46 22.46 11.88
C PRO A 151 -3.64 21.94 10.44
N TYR A 152 -4.09 20.70 10.33
CA TYR A 152 -4.59 20.10 9.10
C TYR A 152 -6.01 20.59 8.81
N GLN A 153 -6.23 21.09 7.59
CA GLN A 153 -7.55 21.49 7.09
C GLN A 153 -7.71 21.00 5.65
N ILE A 154 -8.84 20.35 5.36
CA ILE A 154 -9.11 19.74 4.04
C ILE A 154 -9.14 20.81 2.94
N ASP A 155 -9.65 22.00 3.27
CA ASP A 155 -9.83 23.18 2.42
C ASP A 155 -8.72 24.22 2.61
N SER A 156 -7.58 23.82 3.17
CA SER A 156 -6.43 24.70 3.32
C SER A 156 -5.92 25.18 1.95
N PRO A 157 -5.62 26.48 1.79
CA PRO A 157 -5.00 27.01 0.57
C PRO A 157 -3.54 26.56 0.39
N PHE A 158 -2.92 26.01 1.44
CA PHE A 158 -1.59 25.44 1.36
C PHE A 158 -1.66 23.91 1.25
N GLU A 159 -1.19 23.38 0.13
CA GLU A 159 -1.24 21.96 -0.22
C GLU A 159 0.13 21.31 -0.16
N ILE A 160 0.24 20.20 0.57
CA ILE A 160 1.39 19.30 0.50
C ILE A 160 1.02 18.11 -0.38
N ASN A 161 1.66 18.03 -1.54
CA ASN A 161 1.45 16.99 -2.53
C ASN A 161 2.52 15.90 -2.38
N ILE A 162 2.10 14.66 -2.14
CA ILE A 162 2.97 13.50 -1.96
C ILE A 162 2.60 12.48 -3.02
N THR A 163 3.51 12.26 -3.96
CA THR A 163 3.33 11.35 -5.09
C THR A 163 4.27 10.18 -4.98
N PHE A 164 3.70 8.99 -4.87
CA PHE A 164 4.42 7.73 -4.85
C PHE A 164 4.44 7.11 -6.24
N ASP A 165 5.60 6.60 -6.63
CA ASP A 165 5.81 5.85 -7.86
C ASP A 165 6.44 4.50 -7.54
N PHE A 166 6.13 3.49 -8.34
CA PHE A 166 6.69 2.14 -8.17
C PHE A 166 7.28 1.63 -9.48
N SER A 167 8.56 1.27 -9.48
CA SER A 167 9.25 0.87 -10.71
C SER A 167 8.69 -0.39 -11.36
N GLY A 168 8.00 -1.25 -10.60
CA GLY A 168 7.35 -2.46 -11.10
C GLY A 168 5.90 -2.27 -11.54
N GLU A 169 5.35 -1.05 -11.44
CA GLU A 169 3.93 -0.80 -11.70
C GLU A 169 3.53 -1.18 -13.13
N LYS A 170 4.35 -0.80 -14.11
CA LYS A 170 4.08 -1.08 -15.52
C LYS A 170 3.97 -2.58 -15.79
N GLU A 171 4.83 -3.41 -15.17
CA GLU A 171 4.80 -4.87 -15.36
C GLU A 171 3.51 -5.49 -14.79
N GLU A 172 3.06 -5.01 -13.63
CA GLU A 172 1.83 -5.48 -13.01
C GLU A 172 0.58 -5.03 -13.77
N LEU A 173 0.54 -3.79 -14.25
CA LEU A 173 -0.55 -3.28 -15.07
C LEU A 173 -0.63 -4.01 -16.42
N GLU A 174 0.51 -4.30 -17.06
CA GLU A 174 0.53 -5.09 -18.29
C GLU A 174 0.06 -6.53 -18.06
N SER A 175 0.26 -7.10 -16.88
CA SER A 175 -0.29 -8.41 -16.53
C SER A 175 -1.83 -8.40 -16.51
N LEU A 176 -2.45 -7.32 -16.01
CA LEU A 176 -3.91 -7.13 -16.14
C LEU A 176 -4.37 -6.94 -17.58
N ARG A 177 -3.56 -6.29 -18.43
CA ARG A 177 -3.89 -6.16 -19.85
C ARG A 177 -4.00 -7.51 -20.53
N ARG A 178 -3.06 -8.41 -20.23
CA ARG A 178 -3.04 -9.78 -20.77
C ARG A 178 -4.30 -10.54 -20.40
N PHE A 179 -4.81 -10.34 -19.19
CA PHE A 179 -6.11 -10.89 -18.78
C PHE A 179 -7.26 -10.29 -19.60
N ARG A 180 -7.41 -8.95 -19.59
CA ARG A 180 -8.55 -8.27 -20.24
C ARG A 180 -8.74 -8.66 -21.71
N TYR A 181 -7.65 -8.94 -22.40
CA TYR A 181 -7.65 -9.27 -23.83
C TYR A 181 -7.19 -10.70 -24.12
N ALA A 182 -7.22 -11.61 -23.15
CA ALA A 182 -6.81 -13.01 -23.33
C ALA A 182 -7.55 -13.66 -24.51
N ASP A 183 -8.86 -13.41 -24.60
CA ASP A 183 -9.73 -13.97 -25.64
C ASP A 183 -9.74 -13.15 -26.95
N ASN A 184 -9.18 -11.94 -26.96
CA ASN A 184 -9.23 -11.04 -28.11
C ASN A 184 -7.89 -10.33 -28.37
N PRO A 185 -6.89 -11.05 -28.94
CA PRO A 185 -5.55 -10.50 -29.19
C PRO A 185 -5.52 -9.29 -30.15
N LYS A 186 -6.53 -9.16 -31.01
CA LYS A 186 -6.68 -8.01 -31.92
C LYS A 186 -6.98 -6.72 -31.16
N LEU A 187 -7.80 -6.79 -30.10
CA LEU A 187 -8.10 -5.66 -29.22
C LEU A 187 -6.92 -5.33 -28.30
N ALA A 188 -6.11 -6.32 -27.91
CA ALA A 188 -4.88 -6.07 -27.18
C ALA A 188 -3.91 -5.17 -27.98
N LYS A 189 -3.77 -5.44 -29.29
CA LYS A 189 -2.88 -4.65 -30.16
C LYS A 189 -3.37 -3.23 -30.40
N SER A 190 -4.68 -3.02 -30.57
CA SER A 190 -5.23 -1.68 -30.78
C SER A 190 -5.17 -0.81 -29.52
N ASN A 191 -5.25 -1.42 -28.33
CA ASN A 191 -5.26 -0.71 -27.05
C ASN A 191 -3.92 -0.77 -26.29
N ALA A 192 -2.84 -1.24 -26.93
CA ALA A 192 -1.52 -1.37 -26.32
C ALA A 192 -0.94 -0.03 -25.83
N ASN A 193 -1.36 1.08 -26.42
CA ASN A 193 -0.90 2.43 -26.06
C ASN A 193 -1.88 3.19 -25.17
N GLU A 194 -3.05 2.61 -24.84
CA GLU A 194 -4.01 3.27 -23.96
C GLU A 194 -3.44 3.32 -22.53
N GLY A 195 -3.49 4.48 -21.87
CA GLY A 195 -3.07 4.57 -20.46
C GLY A 195 -4.03 3.80 -19.55
N PHE A 196 -3.52 3.25 -18.45
CA PHE A 196 -4.39 2.72 -17.41
C PHE A 196 -4.95 3.87 -16.58
N THR A 197 -6.27 4.06 -16.63
CA THR A 197 -6.96 4.91 -15.66
C THR A 197 -7.33 4.09 -14.43
N ARG A 198 -7.47 4.76 -13.27
CA ARG A 198 -7.93 4.12 -12.03
C ARG A 198 -9.24 3.34 -12.25
N GLN A 199 -10.19 3.95 -12.96
CA GLN A 199 -11.49 3.35 -13.27
C GLN A 199 -11.35 2.10 -14.14
N ALA A 200 -10.50 2.14 -15.18
CA ALA A 200 -10.28 0.99 -16.04
C ALA A 200 -9.68 -0.19 -15.27
N VAL A 201 -8.74 0.07 -14.37
CA VAL A 201 -8.17 -0.97 -13.48
C VAL A 201 -9.26 -1.55 -12.58
N THR A 202 -10.02 -0.73 -11.87
CA THR A 202 -11.09 -1.21 -10.97
C THR A 202 -12.12 -2.07 -11.69
N THR A 203 -12.55 -1.68 -12.90
CA THR A 203 -13.50 -2.47 -13.69
C THR A 203 -12.95 -3.87 -13.98
N ILE A 204 -11.68 -3.98 -14.40
CA ILE A 204 -11.03 -5.28 -14.68
C ILE A 204 -10.95 -6.13 -13.40
N LEU A 205 -10.60 -5.52 -12.26
CA LEU A 205 -10.44 -6.23 -10.98
C LEU A 205 -11.74 -6.81 -10.43
N ASN A 206 -12.87 -6.18 -10.74
CA ASN A 206 -14.20 -6.67 -10.34
C ASN A 206 -14.58 -7.95 -11.09
N ASP A 207 -14.20 -8.06 -12.37
CA ASP A 207 -14.53 -9.21 -13.22
C ASP A 207 -13.60 -10.41 -12.98
N LEU A 208 -12.43 -10.18 -12.38
CA LEU A 208 -11.41 -11.20 -12.13
C LEU A 208 -11.83 -12.21 -11.05
N THR A 209 -11.64 -13.50 -11.29
CA THR A 209 -11.68 -14.53 -10.22
C THR A 209 -10.32 -14.66 -9.53
N PHE A 210 -10.24 -15.41 -8.43
CA PHE A 210 -8.94 -15.67 -7.81
C PHE A 210 -8.07 -16.58 -8.69
N GLU A 211 -8.68 -17.53 -9.38
CA GLU A 211 -8.01 -18.44 -10.32
C GLU A 211 -7.34 -17.65 -11.46
N ASP A 212 -7.99 -16.60 -11.96
CA ASP A 212 -7.40 -15.71 -12.97
C ASP A 212 -6.17 -14.97 -12.44
N PHE A 213 -6.19 -14.54 -11.17
CA PHE A 213 -5.01 -13.96 -10.52
C PHE A 213 -3.87 -14.97 -10.45
N GLU A 214 -4.13 -16.22 -10.06
CA GLU A 214 -3.09 -17.26 -9.99
C GLU A 214 -2.48 -17.54 -11.38
N GLN A 215 -3.29 -17.47 -12.43
CA GLN A 215 -2.85 -17.76 -13.78
C GLN A 215 -2.07 -16.61 -14.43
N TYR A 216 -2.52 -15.37 -14.25
CA TYR A 216 -2.03 -14.24 -15.05
C TYR A 216 -1.29 -13.17 -14.26
N TYR A 217 -1.55 -13.02 -12.96
CA TYR A 217 -0.93 -11.97 -12.15
C TYR A 217 0.42 -12.43 -11.61
N LYS A 218 1.47 -11.71 -12.00
CA LYS A 218 2.82 -11.89 -11.47
C LYS A 218 3.26 -10.59 -10.81
N PRO A 219 3.34 -10.54 -9.48
CA PRO A 219 3.74 -9.32 -8.81
C PRO A 219 5.20 -9.01 -9.02
N ALA A 220 5.52 -7.73 -9.16
CA ALA A 220 6.90 -7.27 -9.20
C ALA A 220 7.47 -7.25 -7.78
N ILE A 221 8.28 -8.26 -7.46
CA ILE A 221 8.88 -8.45 -6.13
C ILE A 221 10.11 -7.55 -5.92
N ASN A 222 10.81 -7.20 -7.00
CA ASN A 222 12.06 -6.43 -6.96
C ASN A 222 11.87 -4.94 -7.27
N GLY A 223 10.63 -4.47 -7.36
CA GLY A 223 10.37 -3.06 -7.64
C GLY A 223 10.77 -2.17 -6.47
N LYS A 224 11.15 -0.93 -6.78
CA LYS A 224 11.48 0.12 -5.80
C LYS A 224 10.39 1.17 -5.81
N THR A 225 9.95 1.55 -4.62
CA THR A 225 9.06 2.70 -4.43
C THR A 225 9.88 3.96 -4.24
N THR A 226 9.53 4.99 -4.99
CA THR A 226 10.05 6.36 -4.85
C THR A 226 8.92 7.30 -4.45
N CYS A 227 9.28 8.42 -3.85
CA CYS A 227 8.33 9.45 -3.45
C CYS A 227 8.85 10.81 -3.86
N THR A 228 7.96 11.64 -4.40
CA THR A 228 8.20 13.06 -4.67
C THR A 228 7.28 13.87 -3.77
N ILE A 229 7.84 14.85 -3.06
CA ILE A 229 7.09 15.78 -2.23
C ILE A 229 7.15 17.15 -2.90
N SER A 230 6.00 17.81 -3.04
CA SER A 230 5.92 19.22 -3.41
C SER A 230 4.95 19.95 -2.49
N ALA A 231 5.14 21.25 -2.34
CA ALA A 231 4.24 22.10 -1.57
C ALA A 231 3.87 23.32 -2.41
N LEU A 232 2.59 23.67 -2.41
CA LEU A 232 2.00 24.74 -3.21
C LEU A 232 1.08 25.57 -2.34
N HIS A 233 1.04 26.88 -2.60
CA HIS A 233 0.07 27.77 -1.98
C HIS A 233 -0.84 28.32 -3.07
N ASP A 234 -2.14 28.35 -2.81
CA ASP A 234 -3.14 28.93 -3.69
C ASP A 234 -2.83 30.39 -3.99
N SER A 235 -3.28 30.83 -5.16
CA SER A 235 -3.08 32.21 -5.61
C SER A 235 -3.80 33.18 -4.67
N VAL A 236 -3.06 34.20 -4.20
CA VAL A 236 -3.62 35.31 -3.44
C VAL A 236 -4.01 36.43 -4.40
N TYR A 237 -5.29 36.80 -4.39
CA TYR A 237 -5.82 37.82 -5.29
C TYR A 237 -5.88 39.17 -4.58
N VAL A 238 -5.30 40.20 -5.19
CA VAL A 238 -5.37 41.59 -4.71
C VAL A 238 -6.36 42.35 -5.58
N ALA A 239 -7.46 42.83 -4.99
CA ALA A 239 -8.41 43.70 -5.64
C ALA A 239 -8.13 45.17 -5.27
N GLY A 240 -8.21 46.08 -6.25
CA GLY A 240 -8.05 47.52 -6.02
C GLY A 240 -8.80 48.35 -7.06
N CYS A 241 -9.29 49.53 -6.65
CA CYS A 241 -9.86 50.53 -7.57
C CYS A 241 -8.80 51.56 -7.93
N LYS A 242 -8.52 51.70 -9.23
CA LYS A 242 -7.62 52.73 -9.75
C LYS A 242 -8.40 54.01 -10.04
N SER A 243 -8.29 55.01 -9.18
CA SER A 243 -8.81 56.35 -9.46
C SER A 243 -7.88 57.07 -10.42
N TYR A 244 -8.41 57.47 -11.58
CA TYR A 244 -7.73 58.40 -12.48
C TYR A 244 -8.00 59.83 -11.97
N ILE A 245 -6.94 60.53 -11.55
CA ILE A 245 -6.96 61.97 -11.25
C ILE A 245 -6.51 62.71 -12.52
#